data_AF-A0A5C8B2D0-F1
#
_entry.id   AF-A0A5C8B2D0-F1
#
_cell.length_a   1.000
_cell.length_b   1.000
_cell.length_c   1.000
_cell.angle_alpha   90.00
_cell.angle_beta   90.00
_cell.angle_gamma   90.00
#
_symmetry.space_group_name_H-M   'P 1'
#
loop_
_entity.id
_entity.type
_entity.pdbx_description
1 polymer ?
#
loop_
_entity_poly.entity_id
_entity_poly.type
_entity_poly.pdbx_seq_one_letter_code
_entity_poly.pdbx_strand_id
1 'polypeptide(L)'
;MRLTKRPQNKCGYCKYTWYPRGKNISKKCPNCGSDDVRKATSWTSIAIVVFLIYVFAHKEEHKNIEPATLEDYQKTESANVIHSTKPIIIENKNSSPKNNSNANNLTNQSPAAICEEQNKIFPTKNCLERQCKTEEFKHSLECSNVKQ
;
A
#
# COMPACT_ATOMS: atom_id res chain seq x y z
N MET A 1 -8.91 -28.28 -17.22
CA MET A 1 -8.00 -27.25 -16.65
C MET A 1 -8.55 -26.81 -15.29
N ARG A 2 -7.74 -26.82 -14.21
CA ARG A 2 -8.16 -26.24 -12.92
C ARG A 2 -7.96 -24.72 -12.95
N LEU A 3 -9.05 -23.96 -13.08
CA LEU A 3 -9.06 -22.49 -12.92
C LEU A 3 -9.07 -22.11 -11.43
N THR A 4 -8.01 -22.43 -10.70
CA THR A 4 -7.85 -21.95 -9.34
C THR A 4 -7.05 -20.64 -9.36
N LYS A 5 -7.71 -19.52 -9.05
CA LYS A 5 -7.06 -18.21 -8.92
C LYS A 5 -6.03 -18.28 -7.78
N ARG A 6 -4.75 -18.13 -8.11
CA ARG A 6 -3.67 -18.16 -7.10
C ARG A 6 -3.68 -16.86 -6.30
N PRO A 7 -3.45 -16.90 -4.98
CA PRO A 7 -3.32 -15.67 -4.19
C PRO A 7 -2.11 -14.87 -4.66
N GLN A 8 -2.28 -13.57 -4.86
CA GLN A 8 -1.22 -12.64 -5.28
C GLN A 8 -0.73 -11.83 -4.07
N ASN A 9 0.59 -11.65 -3.98
CA ASN A 9 1.23 -10.81 -2.99
C ASN A 9 1.43 -9.40 -3.53
N LYS A 10 1.41 -8.40 -2.65
CA LYS A 10 1.69 -6.99 -2.94
C LYS A 10 2.61 -6.41 -1.86
N CYS A 11 3.69 -5.73 -2.27
CA CYS A 11 4.55 -5.02 -1.33
C CYS A 11 3.90 -3.68 -0.93
N GLY A 12 3.85 -3.38 0.37
CA GLY A 12 3.35 -2.11 0.88
C GLY A 12 4.33 -0.95 0.65
N TYR A 13 5.65 -1.23 0.64
CA TYR A 13 6.71 -0.25 0.36
C TYR A 13 6.79 0.14 -1.13
N CYS A 14 7.19 -0.77 -2.01
CA CYS A 14 7.45 -0.46 -3.43
C CYS A 14 6.26 -0.76 -4.38
N LYS A 15 5.12 -1.21 -3.85
CA LYS A 15 3.89 -1.56 -4.60
C LYS A 15 4.02 -2.70 -5.63
N TYR A 16 5.19 -3.31 -5.79
CA TYR A 16 5.40 -4.47 -6.65
C TYR A 16 4.48 -5.64 -6.27
N THR A 17 3.96 -6.37 -7.26
CA THR A 17 3.07 -7.53 -7.05
C THR A 17 3.66 -8.77 -7.69
N TRP A 18 3.46 -9.93 -7.05
CA TRP A 18 3.98 -11.20 -7.56
C TRP A 18 3.15 -12.39 -7.08
N TYR A 19 3.27 -13.50 -7.79
CA TYR A 19 2.73 -14.78 -7.35
C TYR A 19 3.77 -15.52 -6.49
N PRO A 20 3.44 -15.89 -5.25
CA PRO A 20 4.36 -16.66 -4.42
C PRO A 20 4.69 -17.99 -5.10
N ARG A 21 5.96 -18.37 -5.09
CA ARG A 21 6.46 -19.64 -5.61
C ARG A 21 6.61 -20.62 -4.44
N GLY A 22 6.03 -21.82 -4.56
CA GLY A 22 6.13 -22.88 -3.55
C GLY A 22 5.16 -22.74 -2.36
N LYS A 23 5.38 -23.56 -1.33
CA LYS A 23 4.53 -23.61 -0.11
C LYS A 23 4.75 -22.40 0.82
N ASN A 24 5.91 -21.76 0.76
CA ASN A 24 6.25 -20.64 1.62
C ASN A 24 5.90 -19.32 0.92
N ILE A 25 4.82 -18.68 1.35
CA ILE A 25 4.49 -17.31 0.96
C ILE A 25 5.70 -16.45 1.33
N SER A 26 6.41 -15.93 0.33
CA SER A 26 7.62 -15.12 0.57
C SER A 26 7.29 -13.98 1.52
N LYS A 27 7.96 -13.97 2.69
CA LYS A 27 7.87 -12.88 3.67
C LYS A 27 8.59 -11.61 3.20
N LYS A 28 9.35 -11.67 2.10
CA LYS A 28 10.11 -10.54 1.57
C LYS A 28 9.74 -10.22 0.13
N CYS A 29 9.72 -8.93 -0.20
CA CYS A 29 9.52 -8.45 -1.56
C CYS A 29 10.76 -8.75 -2.42
N PRO A 30 10.62 -9.38 -3.60
CA PRO A 30 11.76 -9.65 -4.48
C PRO A 30 12.37 -8.40 -5.12
N ASN A 31 11.62 -7.29 -5.17
CA ASN A 31 12.09 -6.04 -5.78
C ASN A 31 12.91 -5.17 -4.81
N CYS A 32 12.42 -4.97 -3.58
CA CYS A 32 13.06 -4.07 -2.61
C CYS A 32 13.57 -4.75 -1.33
N GLY A 33 13.27 -6.04 -1.11
CA GLY A 33 13.66 -6.78 0.10
C GLY A 33 12.85 -6.48 1.36
N SER A 34 11.91 -5.51 1.31
CA SER A 34 11.03 -5.19 2.44
C SER A 34 10.15 -6.38 2.83
N ASP A 35 9.87 -6.49 4.12
CA ASP A 35 8.99 -7.46 4.76
C ASP A 35 7.52 -7.01 4.86
N ASP A 36 7.21 -5.77 4.45
CA ASP A 36 5.83 -5.27 4.32
C ASP A 36 5.16 -5.91 3.09
N VAL A 37 4.80 -7.18 3.22
CA VAL A 37 4.11 -7.98 2.21
C VAL A 37 2.67 -8.21 2.63
N ARG A 38 1.73 -7.67 1.85
CA ARG A 38 0.29 -7.82 2.05
C ARG A 38 -0.28 -8.79 1.03
N LYS A 39 -1.30 -9.57 1.43
CA LYS A 39 -2.11 -10.32 0.48
C LYS A 39 -2.98 -9.34 -0.29
N ALA A 40 -3.09 -9.52 -1.60
CA ALA A 40 -4.05 -8.77 -2.42
C ALA A 40 -5.47 -9.32 -2.16
N THR A 41 -6.01 -9.08 -0.96
CA THR A 41 -7.41 -9.35 -0.64
C THR A 41 -8.23 -8.10 -0.97
N SER A 42 -9.21 -8.24 -1.85
CA SER A 42 -10.13 -7.14 -2.17
C SER A 42 -11.18 -7.04 -1.06
N TRP A 43 -11.10 -5.99 -0.25
CA TRP A 43 -12.08 -5.72 0.82
C TRP A 43 -13.47 -5.34 0.27
N THR A 44 -13.55 -5.06 -1.04
CA THR A 44 -14.79 -4.75 -1.74
C THR A 44 -15.85 -5.84 -1.55
N SER A 45 -15.46 -7.11 -1.43
CA SER A 45 -16.40 -8.20 -1.21
C SER A 45 -17.12 -8.09 0.15
N ILE A 46 -16.45 -7.63 1.19
CA ILE A 46 -17.06 -7.48 2.53
C ILE A 46 -18.03 -6.29 2.53
N ALA A 47 -17.63 -5.16 1.92
CA ALA A 47 -18.48 -3.98 1.83
C ALA A 47 -19.80 -4.26 1.09
N ILE A 48 -19.76 -5.03 0.01
CA ILE A 48 -20.96 -5.43 -0.75
C ILE A 48 -21.89 -6.27 0.10
N VAL A 49 -21.37 -7.26 0.85
CA VAL A 49 -22.19 -8.13 1.71
C VAL A 49 -22.87 -7.32 2.81
N VAL A 50 -22.14 -6.44 3.49
CA VAL A 50 -22.70 -5.56 4.54
C VAL A 50 -23.77 -4.63 3.96
N PHE A 51 -23.54 -4.05 2.79
CA PHE A 51 -24.52 -3.19 2.12
C PHE A 51 -25.81 -3.95 1.76
N LEU A 52 -25.70 -5.18 1.25
CA LEU A 52 -26.87 -5.99 0.96
C LEU A 52 -27.68 -6.30 2.23
N ILE A 53 -27.01 -6.72 3.31
CA ILE A 53 -27.68 -6.97 4.60
C ILE A 53 -28.38 -5.69 5.09
N TYR A 54 -27.72 -4.54 5.01
CA TYR A 54 -28.31 -3.26 5.38
C TYR A 54 -29.58 -2.95 4.57
N VAL A 55 -29.53 -3.09 3.24
CA VAL A 55 -30.69 -2.83 2.35
C VAL A 55 -31.84 -3.79 2.64
N PHE A 56 -31.55 -5.08 2.86
CA PHE A 56 -32.59 -6.08 3.15
C PHE A 56 -33.15 -5.96 4.58
N ALA A 57 -32.33 -5.59 5.57
CA ALA A 57 -32.78 -5.36 6.94
C ALA A 57 -33.59 -4.06 7.08
N HIS A 58 -33.26 -3.02 6.30
CA HIS A 58 -34.04 -1.78 6.26
C HIS A 58 -35.29 -1.85 5.38
N LYS A 59 -35.55 -2.97 4.70
CA LYS A 59 -36.82 -3.20 4.02
C LYS A 59 -37.87 -3.66 5.04
N GLU A 60 -38.10 -2.82 6.05
CA GLU A 60 -39.21 -3.00 6.98
C GLU A 60 -40.54 -2.64 6.32
N GLU A 61 -41.53 -3.41 6.74
CA GLU A 61 -42.88 -3.49 6.24
C GLU A 61 -43.55 -2.11 6.11
N HIS A 62 -44.08 -1.83 4.92
CA HIS A 62 -45.25 -0.96 4.82
C HIS A 62 -46.41 -1.67 5.54
N LYS A 63 -46.46 -1.58 6.87
CA LYS A 63 -47.69 -1.86 7.62
C LYS A 63 -48.73 -0.89 7.08
N ASN A 64 -49.83 -1.45 6.57
CA ASN A 64 -51.00 -0.69 6.14
C ASN A 64 -51.34 0.33 7.23
N ILE A 65 -51.09 1.60 6.93
CA ILE A 65 -51.55 2.71 7.76
C ILE A 65 -53.07 2.75 7.52
N GLU A 66 -53.82 2.21 8.46
CA GLU A 66 -55.23 2.57 8.62
C GLU A 66 -55.29 4.10 8.78
N PRO A 67 -56.09 4.81 7.97
CA PRO A 67 -56.06 6.27 7.94
C PRO A 67 -56.50 6.83 9.29
N ALA A 68 -55.55 7.42 10.00
CA ALA A 68 -55.81 8.15 11.23
C ALA A 68 -56.75 9.33 10.95
N THR A 69 -57.77 9.43 11.80
CA THR A 69 -58.72 10.53 11.87
C THR A 69 -58.02 11.86 12.15
N LEU A 70 -58.53 12.90 11.48
CA LEU A 70 -57.98 14.24 11.30
C LEU A 70 -58.37 15.15 12.47
N GLU A 71 -57.75 15.04 13.66
CA GLU A 71 -58.02 16.00 14.75
C GLU A 71 -56.80 16.64 15.45
N ASP A 72 -55.56 16.16 15.31
CA ASP A 72 -54.42 16.74 16.07
C ASP A 72 -53.41 17.56 15.26
N TYR A 73 -53.87 18.17 14.16
CA TYR A 73 -53.04 19.07 13.35
C TYR A 73 -53.10 20.51 13.86
N GLN A 74 -52.53 20.83 15.03
CA GLN A 74 -52.12 22.20 15.37
C GLN A 74 -51.24 22.30 16.63
N LYS A 75 -49.92 22.11 16.48
CA LYS A 75 -48.94 22.91 17.27
C LYS A 75 -47.52 22.90 16.67
N THR A 76 -47.36 23.75 15.66
CA THR A 76 -46.28 24.74 15.45
C THR A 76 -45.07 24.60 16.39
N GLU A 77 -43.91 24.13 15.92
CA GLU A 77 -42.85 24.91 15.24
C GLU A 77 -41.95 25.70 16.22
N SER A 78 -40.67 25.34 16.31
CA SER A 78 -39.55 26.29 16.42
C SER A 78 -38.18 25.61 16.28
N ALA A 79 -37.56 25.89 15.12
CA ALA A 79 -36.15 26.19 14.82
C ALA A 79 -34.99 25.52 15.59
N ASN A 80 -34.08 24.87 14.84
CA ASN A 80 -32.62 25.02 15.00
C ASN A 80 -31.92 24.59 13.70
N VAL A 81 -31.53 25.54 12.84
CA VAL A 81 -30.21 26.20 12.73
C VAL A 81 -29.10 25.29 12.18
N ILE A 82 -28.65 25.71 11.00
CA ILE A 82 -27.74 25.13 10.01
C ILE A 82 -26.30 25.01 10.54
N HIS A 83 -25.66 23.85 10.37
CA HIS A 83 -24.21 23.70 10.46
C HIS A 83 -23.60 23.39 9.08
N SER A 84 -23.03 24.43 8.46
CA SER A 84 -22.27 24.37 7.22
C SER A 84 -20.82 24.00 7.52
N THR A 85 -20.32 22.90 6.96
CA THR A 85 -18.92 22.48 7.09
C THR A 85 -18.25 22.44 5.72
N LYS A 86 -17.16 23.20 5.63
CA LYS A 86 -16.33 23.47 4.45
C LYS A 86 -15.62 22.21 3.93
N PRO A 87 -15.56 21.96 2.61
CA PRO A 87 -14.71 20.91 2.06
C PRO A 87 -13.23 21.35 2.01
N ILE A 88 -12.35 20.48 2.50
CA ILE A 88 -10.89 20.58 2.40
C ILE A 88 -10.48 19.92 1.08
N ILE A 89 -9.85 20.69 0.19
CA ILE A 89 -9.22 20.20 -1.05
C ILE A 89 -7.76 19.86 -0.74
N ILE A 90 -7.37 18.60 -0.94
CA ILE A 90 -5.96 18.16 -0.88
C ILE A 90 -5.48 17.91 -2.31
N GLU A 91 -4.54 18.74 -2.74
CA GLU A 91 -3.79 18.63 -3.99
C GLU A 91 -2.71 17.54 -3.84
N ASN A 92 -2.63 16.58 -4.77
CA ASN A 92 -1.58 15.56 -4.74
C ASN A 92 -0.90 15.45 -6.11
N LYS A 93 0.24 16.13 -6.25
CA LYS A 93 1.16 16.05 -7.38
C LYS A 93 2.09 14.87 -7.17
N ASN A 94 1.88 13.77 -7.90
CA ASN A 94 2.87 12.71 -8.05
C ASN A 94 3.46 12.75 -9.45
N SER A 95 4.58 13.46 -9.57
CA SER A 95 5.50 13.34 -10.69
C SER A 95 6.17 11.96 -10.64
N SER A 96 6.07 11.25 -11.76
CA SER A 96 6.70 9.96 -12.01
C SER A 96 8.09 10.18 -12.59
N PRO A 97 9.19 9.68 -11.98
CA PRO A 97 10.48 9.64 -12.64
C PRO A 97 10.60 8.36 -13.48
N LYS A 98 10.65 8.54 -14.81
CA LYS A 98 11.18 7.55 -15.73
C LYS A 98 12.71 7.55 -15.60
N ASN A 99 13.30 6.48 -15.08
CA ASN A 99 14.74 6.25 -15.19
C ASN A 99 15.00 5.08 -16.14
N ASN A 100 15.62 5.43 -17.27
CA ASN A 100 16.20 4.53 -18.25
C ASN A 100 17.50 3.94 -17.70
N SER A 101 17.61 2.62 -17.68
CA SER A 101 18.84 1.90 -17.32
C SER A 101 19.69 1.70 -18.58
N ASN A 102 20.76 2.49 -18.72
CA ASN A 102 21.93 2.08 -19.50
C ASN A 102 22.86 1.34 -18.54
N ALA A 103 22.72 0.02 -18.48
CA ALA A 103 23.79 -0.85 -18.01
C ALA A 103 24.76 -1.01 -19.17
N ASN A 104 26.04 -0.70 -18.96
CA ASN A 104 27.22 -1.43 -19.47
C ASN A 104 28.49 -0.66 -19.09
N ASN A 105 29.48 -1.38 -18.57
CA ASN A 105 30.81 -0.97 -18.09
C ASN A 105 30.92 -0.44 -16.65
N LEU A 106 30.96 -1.37 -15.69
CA LEU A 106 31.48 -1.09 -14.34
C LEU A 106 32.24 -2.33 -13.81
N THR A 107 33.41 -2.64 -14.38
CA THR A 107 34.22 -3.78 -13.93
C THR A 107 35.48 -3.40 -13.15
N ASN A 108 35.69 -2.12 -12.77
CA ASN A 108 36.88 -1.70 -12.03
C ASN A 108 36.61 -0.56 -11.02
N GLN A 109 35.44 -0.49 -10.38
CA GLN A 109 35.17 0.57 -9.39
C GLN A 109 35.18 0.02 -7.97
N SER A 110 35.91 0.71 -7.09
CA SER A 110 35.94 0.44 -5.64
C SER A 110 34.52 0.56 -5.05
N PRO A 111 34.15 -0.27 -4.06
CA PRO A 111 32.87 -0.18 -3.34
C PRO A 111 32.55 1.22 -2.83
N ALA A 112 33.56 1.98 -2.41
CA ALA A 112 33.40 3.35 -1.98
C ALA A 112 32.91 4.27 -3.11
N ALA A 113 33.47 4.12 -4.32
CA ALA A 113 33.07 4.91 -5.50
C ALA A 113 31.62 4.64 -5.92
N ILE A 114 31.20 3.37 -5.86
CA ILE A 114 29.80 2.97 -6.12
C ILE A 114 28.85 3.63 -5.12
N CYS A 115 29.25 3.70 -3.85
CA CYS A 115 28.42 4.32 -2.81
C CYS A 115 28.42 5.86 -2.86
N GLU A 116 29.51 6.48 -3.31
CA GLU A 116 29.61 7.95 -3.44
C GLU A 116 28.65 8.48 -4.52
N GLU A 117 28.52 7.77 -5.65
CA GLU A 117 27.56 8.12 -6.69
C GLU A 117 26.09 7.97 -6.22
N GLN A 118 25.82 6.99 -5.34
CA GLN A 118 24.48 6.79 -4.75
C GLN A 118 24.19 7.67 -3.53
N ASN A 119 25.18 8.37 -2.98
CA ASN A 119 25.06 9.19 -1.78
C ASN A 119 24.16 10.43 -1.96
N LYS A 120 23.75 10.74 -3.20
CA LYS A 120 22.71 11.73 -3.47
C LYS A 120 21.30 11.29 -3.05
N ILE A 121 21.09 10.00 -2.74
CA ILE A 121 19.76 9.43 -2.51
C ILE A 121 19.64 8.73 -1.14
N PHE A 122 20.72 8.18 -0.58
CA PHE A 122 20.68 7.50 0.74
C PHE A 122 21.96 7.74 1.56
N PRO A 123 21.86 7.76 2.90
CA PRO A 123 23.02 7.93 3.78
C PRO A 123 24.02 6.78 3.62
N THR A 124 25.27 7.13 3.29
CA THR A 124 26.42 6.27 2.97
C THR A 124 26.63 5.05 3.85
N LYS A 125 26.34 5.15 5.15
CA LYS A 125 26.61 4.06 6.11
C LYS A 125 25.89 2.76 5.74
N ASN A 126 24.68 2.84 5.17
CA ASN A 126 23.90 1.66 4.80
C ASN A 126 24.30 1.06 3.43
N CYS A 127 24.99 1.84 2.59
CA CYS A 127 25.42 1.38 1.27
C CYS A 127 26.65 0.46 1.40
N LEU A 128 27.66 0.92 2.15
CA LEU A 128 28.92 0.20 2.28
C LEU A 128 28.71 -1.15 2.99
N GLU A 129 27.89 -1.20 4.04
CA GLU A 129 27.55 -2.43 4.75
C GLU A 129 26.83 -3.45 3.84
N ARG A 130 26.08 -2.98 2.84
CA ARG A 130 25.38 -3.84 1.89
C ARG A 130 26.32 -4.39 0.83
N GLN A 131 27.22 -3.57 0.30
CA GLN A 131 28.20 -3.99 -0.69
C GLN A 131 29.22 -4.96 -0.09
N CYS A 132 29.65 -4.73 1.16
CA CYS A 132 30.58 -5.63 1.86
C CYS A 132 30.00 -7.01 2.21
N LYS A 133 28.69 -7.24 2.00
CA LYS A 133 28.05 -8.56 2.15
C LYS A 133 28.07 -9.40 0.87
N THR A 134 28.45 -8.85 -0.29
CA THR A 134 28.59 -9.63 -1.51
C THR A 134 29.93 -10.38 -1.51
N GLU A 135 29.96 -11.59 -2.08
CA GLU A 135 31.18 -12.41 -2.11
C GLU A 135 32.32 -11.76 -2.92
N GLU A 136 31.99 -10.82 -3.81
CA GLU A 136 32.95 -10.09 -4.63
C GLU A 136 33.78 -9.09 -3.83
N PHE A 137 33.22 -8.47 -2.79
CA PHE A 137 33.89 -7.42 -2.00
C PHE A 137 34.26 -7.84 -0.58
N LYS A 138 33.95 -9.08 -0.19
CA LYS A 138 34.19 -9.63 1.16
C LYS A 138 35.65 -9.58 1.61
N HIS A 139 36.59 -9.57 0.66
CA HIS A 139 38.04 -9.52 0.90
C HIS A 139 38.64 -8.12 0.70
N SER A 140 37.84 -7.10 0.41
CA SER A 140 38.34 -5.72 0.28
C SER A 140 38.76 -5.17 1.64
N LEU A 141 39.93 -4.52 1.69
CA LEU A 141 40.44 -3.83 2.87
C LEU A 141 39.45 -2.78 3.41
N GLU A 142 38.68 -2.15 2.53
CA GLU A 142 37.68 -1.13 2.91
C GLU A 142 36.56 -1.70 3.79
N CYS A 143 36.22 -2.98 3.62
CA CYS A 143 35.15 -3.65 4.36
C CYS A 143 35.58 -4.12 5.76
N SER A 144 36.88 -4.14 6.05
CA SER A 144 37.40 -4.58 7.34
C SER A 144 37.06 -3.61 8.49
N ASN A 145 36.97 -2.31 8.19
CA ASN A 145 36.69 -1.26 9.18
C ASN A 145 35.19 -1.05 9.45
N VAL A 146 34.31 -1.65 8.64
CA VAL A 146 32.84 -1.48 8.76
C VAL A 146 32.25 -2.41 9.83
N LYS A 147 33.01 -3.40 10.31
CA LYS A 147 32.57 -4.39 11.31
C LYS A 147 32.80 -3.99 12.77
N GLN A 148 33.29 -2.77 13.05
CA GLN A 148 33.49 -2.24 14.42
C GLN A 148 32.30 -1.39 14.84
#